data_AF-A0A8T7JDG2-F1
#
_entry.id   AF-A0A8T7JDG2-F1
#
_cell.length_a   1.000
_cell.length_b   1.000
_cell.length_c   1.000
_cell.angle_alpha   90.00
_cell.angle_beta   90.00
_cell.angle_gamma   90.00
#
_symmetry.space_group_name_H-M   'P 1'
#
loop_
_entity.id
_entity.type
_entity.pdbx_description
1 polymer ?
#
loop_
_entity_poly.entity_id
_entity_poly.type
_entity_poly.pdbx_seq_one_letter_code
_entity_poly.pdbx_strand_id
1 'polypeptide(L)'
;MGKFALFLVCFGALGLLSSYSQAKDIDSDGDGIADRYERLLKTDPQDAKSKPADLDGDGIPDSYDLDMDGDGVNNWQDPFPRNAQESADVDGDGLGDSQDDDSDGDGFSNAEELQAGTNPNNKNSFPDKEGPVLELIEMPETVNERIVAIRGMALDLGMGVKKIQVVNADGDIFPGHFDYTTHFTVAVRLSRGENQLQVAAYDSANNVSRQFVTLNYNP
;
A
#
# COMPACT_ATOMS: atom_id res chain seq x y z
N MET A 1 40.18 1.39 52.55
CA MET A 1 40.00 0.22 51.66
C MET A 1 38.90 -0.63 52.28
N GLY A 2 37.74 -0.91 51.72
CA GLY A 2 37.12 -0.57 50.44
C GLY A 2 35.61 -0.37 50.67
N LYS A 3 34.99 0.46 49.84
CA LYS A 3 33.55 0.76 49.89
C LYS A 3 32.81 -0.30 49.08
N PHE A 4 31.76 -0.86 49.67
CA PHE A 4 30.75 -1.66 48.98
C PHE A 4 30.07 -0.81 47.91
N ALA A 5 30.15 -1.26 46.65
CA ALA A 5 29.31 -0.79 45.57
C ALA A 5 28.10 -1.73 45.49
N LEU A 6 26.91 -1.21 45.79
CA LEU A 6 25.65 -1.89 45.50
C LEU A 6 25.05 -1.23 44.25
N PHE A 7 24.95 -2.02 43.20
CA PHE A 7 24.24 -1.72 41.96
C PHE A 7 22.75 -1.47 42.28
N LEU A 8 22.21 -0.33 41.83
CA LEU A 8 20.77 -0.17 41.62
C LEU A 8 20.53 0.21 40.16
N VAL A 9 19.59 -0.51 39.56
CA VAL A 9 19.25 -0.60 38.14
C VAL A 9 18.51 0.66 37.66
N CYS A 10 18.67 0.99 36.38
CA CYS A 10 17.91 1.98 35.61
C CYS A 10 16.39 1.89 35.83
N PHE A 11 15.71 3.04 35.83
CA PHE A 11 14.57 3.40 34.95
C PHE A 11 13.93 4.68 35.50
N GLY A 12 13.67 5.66 34.62
CA GLY A 12 12.68 6.71 34.90
C GLY A 12 13.09 8.13 34.53
N ALA A 13 12.46 8.63 33.47
CA ALA A 13 12.13 10.03 33.21
C ALA A 13 13.32 11.00 33.05
N LEU A 14 13.81 11.12 31.81
CA LEU A 14 14.34 12.39 31.32
C LEU A 14 13.17 13.33 30.98
N GLY A 15 12.36 13.64 31.99
CA GLY A 15 11.41 14.75 31.94
C GLY A 15 12.20 16.03 32.10
N LEU A 16 12.54 16.68 30.99
CA LEU A 16 13.01 18.05 31.00
C LEU A 16 11.87 18.93 31.51
N LEU A 17 11.96 19.25 32.81
CA LEU A 17 11.17 20.26 33.48
C LEU A 17 11.42 21.62 32.82
N SER A 18 10.56 21.98 31.85
CA SER A 18 10.27 23.38 31.59
C SER A 18 9.11 23.78 32.48
N SER A 19 9.42 24.50 33.55
CA SER A 19 8.46 25.13 34.44
C SER A 19 7.68 26.22 33.70
N TYR A 20 6.70 25.83 32.87
CA TYR A 20 5.70 26.74 32.34
C TYR A 20 4.55 26.83 33.34
N SER A 21 4.40 28.01 33.92
CA SER A 21 3.34 28.35 34.86
C SER A 21 1.96 28.03 34.26
N GLN A 22 1.31 26.97 34.74
CA GLN A 22 -0.12 26.71 34.57
C GLN A 22 -0.94 27.71 35.41
N ALA A 23 -0.78 29.01 35.14
CA ALA A 23 -1.89 29.92 35.42
C ALA A 23 -2.93 29.54 34.37
N LYS A 24 -4.06 28.96 34.81
CA LYS A 24 -5.23 28.77 33.94
C LYS A 24 -5.43 30.10 33.24
N ASP A 25 -5.20 30.12 31.93
CA ASP A 25 -5.29 31.36 31.20
C ASP A 25 -6.73 31.85 31.28
N ILE A 26 -6.86 33.14 31.55
CA ILE A 26 -8.17 33.71 31.82
C ILE A 26 -8.88 33.92 30.49
N ASP A 27 -10.17 33.59 30.48
CA ASP A 27 -11.11 33.90 29.42
C ASP A 27 -12.13 34.83 30.09
N SER A 28 -11.97 36.13 29.88
CA SER A 28 -12.68 37.13 30.68
C SER A 28 -14.13 37.34 30.22
N ASP A 29 -14.44 37.10 28.96
CA ASP A 29 -15.79 37.24 28.39
C ASP A 29 -16.51 35.89 28.14
N GLY A 30 -15.80 34.77 28.29
CA GLY A 30 -16.35 33.41 28.28
C GLY A 30 -16.63 32.88 26.88
N ASP A 31 -15.89 33.34 25.88
CA ASP A 31 -16.14 33.03 24.46
C ASP A 31 -15.40 31.78 23.95
N GLY A 32 -14.55 31.19 24.79
CA GLY A 32 -13.75 30.00 24.51
C GLY A 32 -12.29 30.29 24.20
N ILE A 33 -11.90 31.54 23.92
CA ILE A 33 -10.52 31.94 23.63
C ILE A 33 -9.90 32.57 24.86
N ALA A 34 -8.65 32.21 25.14
CA ALA A 34 -7.95 32.81 26.26
C ALA A 34 -7.46 34.24 25.94
N ASP A 35 -7.59 35.16 26.91
CA ASP A 35 -7.15 36.55 26.89
C ASP A 35 -5.75 36.77 26.28
N ARG A 36 -4.82 35.81 26.47
CA ARG A 36 -3.46 35.90 25.91
C ARG A 36 -3.48 35.96 24.39
N TYR A 37 -4.32 35.14 23.77
CA TYR A 37 -4.42 35.00 22.33
C TYR A 37 -5.12 36.21 21.74
N GLU A 38 -6.17 36.67 22.39
CA GLU A 38 -6.90 37.86 21.97
C GLU A 38 -6.03 39.11 21.99
N ARG A 39 -5.26 39.33 23.06
CA ARG A 39 -4.29 40.44 23.12
C ARG A 39 -3.22 40.33 22.04
N LEU A 40 -2.78 39.12 21.72
CA LEU A 40 -1.74 38.86 20.71
C LEU A 40 -2.27 39.11 19.29
N LEU A 41 -3.53 38.74 19.04
CA LEU A 41 -4.23 38.88 17.76
C LEU A 41 -5.03 40.18 17.65
N LYS A 42 -4.97 41.04 18.68
CA LYS A 42 -5.59 42.38 18.75
C LYS A 42 -7.12 42.34 18.69
N THR A 43 -7.72 41.32 19.27
CA THR A 43 -9.15 41.26 19.57
C THR A 43 -9.40 41.75 21.01
N ASP A 44 -10.66 41.81 21.47
CA ASP A 44 -11.01 42.51 22.72
C ASP A 44 -11.43 41.48 23.77
N PRO A 45 -10.60 41.22 24.81
CA PRO A 45 -10.87 40.17 25.79
C PRO A 45 -12.10 40.35 26.68
N GLN A 46 -12.85 41.42 26.49
CA GLN A 46 -14.06 41.71 27.26
C GLN A 46 -15.31 41.71 26.37
N ASP A 47 -15.18 41.42 25.08
CA ASP A 47 -16.27 41.34 24.12
C ASP A 47 -16.23 40.02 23.35
N ALA A 48 -17.08 39.07 23.77
CA ALA A 48 -17.19 37.72 23.20
C ALA A 48 -17.51 37.68 21.68
N LYS A 49 -17.77 38.83 21.05
CA LYS A 49 -17.94 38.96 19.59
C LYS A 49 -16.66 39.37 18.87
N SER A 50 -15.68 39.86 19.59
CA SER A 50 -14.37 40.30 19.12
C SER A 50 -13.35 39.22 19.45
N LYS A 51 -13.32 38.19 18.59
CA LYS A 51 -12.49 37.01 18.79
C LYS A 51 -11.76 36.58 17.52
N PRO A 52 -10.58 35.95 17.62
CA PRO A 52 -9.88 35.41 16.47
C PRO A 52 -10.61 34.20 15.87
N ALA A 53 -10.20 33.78 14.67
CA ALA A 53 -10.69 32.54 14.08
C ALA A 53 -10.17 31.34 14.89
N ASP A 54 -11.05 30.37 15.10
CA ASP A 54 -10.86 29.12 15.82
C ASP A 54 -11.83 28.12 15.16
N LEU A 55 -11.30 27.39 14.17
CA LEU A 55 -12.09 26.61 13.23
C LEU A 55 -12.63 25.31 13.85
N ASP A 56 -11.86 24.65 14.71
CA ASP A 56 -12.26 23.42 15.41
C ASP A 56 -12.90 23.69 16.79
N GLY A 57 -12.70 24.89 17.34
CA GLY A 57 -13.31 25.33 18.59
C GLY A 57 -12.60 24.83 19.85
N ASP A 58 -11.32 24.47 19.77
CA ASP A 58 -10.55 23.93 20.90
C ASP A 58 -10.01 25.03 21.85
N GLY A 59 -10.15 26.30 21.45
CA GLY A 59 -9.70 27.48 22.21
C GLY A 59 -8.31 27.98 21.81
N ILE A 60 -7.65 27.34 20.84
CA ILE A 60 -6.41 27.77 20.20
C ILE A 60 -6.78 28.42 18.86
N PRO A 61 -6.46 29.71 18.64
CA PRO A 61 -6.79 30.34 17.36
C PRO A 61 -6.06 29.70 16.17
N ASP A 62 -6.69 29.65 14.98
CA ASP A 62 -6.16 29.09 13.72
C ASP A 62 -4.68 29.43 13.47
N SER A 63 -4.27 30.67 13.79
CA SER A 63 -2.90 31.16 13.58
C SER A 63 -1.83 30.57 14.50
N TYR A 64 -2.24 29.95 15.60
CA TYR A 64 -1.39 29.31 16.61
C TYR A 64 -1.69 27.81 16.74
N ASP A 65 -2.68 27.32 16.02
CA ASP A 65 -3.06 25.93 16.00
C ASP A 65 -2.18 25.12 15.03
N LEU A 66 -1.78 23.93 15.45
CA LEU A 66 -1.05 22.99 14.62
C LEU A 66 -1.97 22.07 13.83
N ASP A 67 -3.24 21.97 14.21
CA ASP A 67 -4.29 21.10 13.65
C ASP A 67 -5.60 21.91 13.59
N MET A 68 -5.69 22.80 12.60
CA MET A 68 -6.65 23.91 12.59
C MET A 68 -8.11 23.45 12.48
N ASP A 69 -8.37 22.29 11.88
CA ASP A 69 -9.71 21.74 11.74
C ASP A 69 -9.99 20.55 12.68
N GLY A 70 -9.00 20.17 13.49
CA GLY A 70 -9.17 19.20 14.57
C GLY A 70 -9.39 17.77 14.08
N ASP A 71 -8.90 17.44 12.89
CA ASP A 71 -9.06 16.12 12.28
C ASP A 71 -7.97 15.11 12.74
N GLY A 72 -6.95 15.61 13.42
CA GLY A 72 -5.83 14.84 13.97
C GLY A 72 -4.57 14.85 13.10
N VAL A 73 -4.58 15.54 11.95
CA VAL A 73 -3.45 15.70 11.04
C VAL A 73 -2.95 17.15 11.10
N ASN A 74 -1.66 17.33 11.36
CA ASN A 74 -1.14 18.69 11.45
C ASN A 74 -1.26 19.43 10.11
N ASN A 75 -1.51 20.73 10.16
CA ASN A 75 -1.67 21.66 9.02
C ASN A 75 -0.57 21.58 7.95
N TRP A 76 0.64 21.11 8.28
CA TRP A 76 1.78 21.00 7.36
C TRP A 76 1.90 19.61 6.70
N GLN A 77 1.11 18.64 7.17
CA GLN A 77 0.98 17.28 6.62
C GLN A 77 -0.36 17.10 5.92
N ASP A 78 -1.34 17.92 6.26
CA ASP A 78 -2.68 17.89 5.72
C ASP A 78 -2.78 18.70 4.41
N PRO A 79 -3.18 18.08 3.28
CA PRO A 79 -3.51 18.79 2.04
C PRO A 79 -4.74 19.70 2.16
N PHE A 80 -5.65 19.44 3.11
CA PHE A 80 -6.88 20.19 3.35
C PHE A 80 -7.01 20.72 4.80
N PRO A 81 -6.08 21.58 5.26
CA PRO A 81 -5.94 22.02 6.67
C PRO A 81 -7.06 22.93 7.21
N ARG A 82 -8.21 22.94 6.55
CA ARG A 82 -9.41 23.70 6.92
C ARG A 82 -10.69 22.86 6.72
N ASN A 83 -10.55 21.57 6.49
CA ASN A 83 -11.63 20.64 6.22
C ASN A 83 -11.44 19.35 7.02
N ALA A 84 -12.05 19.31 8.21
CA ALA A 84 -11.98 18.18 9.13
C ALA A 84 -12.50 16.82 8.60
N GLN A 85 -12.99 16.77 7.36
CA GLN A 85 -13.47 15.56 6.70
C GLN A 85 -12.47 14.97 5.71
N GLU A 86 -11.39 15.68 5.39
CA GLU A 86 -10.38 15.27 4.39
C GLU A 86 -8.99 15.57 4.91
N SER A 87 -8.10 14.57 4.93
CA SER A 87 -6.68 14.77 5.29
C SER A 87 -5.69 14.10 4.33
N ALA A 88 -6.19 13.58 3.20
CA ALA A 88 -5.38 12.86 2.22
C ALA A 88 -5.77 13.26 0.79
N ASP A 89 -4.76 13.34 -0.06
CA ASP A 89 -4.79 13.66 -1.50
C ASP A 89 -3.63 12.87 -2.12
N VAL A 90 -3.83 11.57 -2.34
CA VAL A 90 -2.74 10.64 -2.68
C VAL A 90 -2.16 10.92 -4.07
N ASP A 91 -3.00 11.31 -5.03
CA ASP A 91 -2.58 11.61 -6.40
C ASP A 91 -2.24 13.09 -6.62
N GLY A 92 -2.64 13.98 -5.70
CA GLY A 92 -2.32 15.40 -5.71
C GLY A 92 -3.16 16.22 -6.68
N ASP A 93 -4.37 15.76 -7.03
CA ASP A 93 -5.27 16.44 -7.96
C ASP A 93 -6.09 17.57 -7.30
N GLY A 94 -6.08 17.63 -5.96
CA GLY A 94 -6.75 18.63 -5.15
C GLY A 94 -8.18 18.27 -4.72
N LEU A 95 -8.66 17.05 -5.01
CA LEU A 95 -9.80 16.41 -4.38
C LEU A 95 -9.31 15.54 -3.22
N GLY A 96 -10.06 15.54 -2.11
CA GLY A 96 -9.70 14.68 -0.98
C GLY A 96 -10.03 13.22 -1.29
N ASP A 97 -9.19 12.29 -0.82
CA ASP A 97 -9.36 10.85 -1.03
C ASP A 97 -10.77 10.36 -0.65
N SER A 98 -11.49 11.02 0.27
CA SER A 98 -12.85 10.61 0.65
C SER A 98 -13.93 11.02 -0.37
N GLN A 99 -13.62 11.98 -1.25
CA GLN A 99 -14.47 12.48 -2.34
C GLN A 99 -13.94 12.13 -3.73
N ASP A 100 -12.73 11.59 -3.82
CA ASP A 100 -12.13 11.14 -5.06
C ASP A 100 -12.58 9.70 -5.40
N ASP A 101 -12.97 9.49 -6.65
CA ASP A 101 -13.38 8.20 -7.18
C ASP A 101 -12.17 7.36 -7.66
N ASP A 102 -10.97 7.94 -7.80
CA ASP A 102 -9.71 7.33 -8.27
C ASP A 102 -8.52 7.91 -7.46
N SER A 103 -8.43 7.55 -6.17
CA SER A 103 -7.57 8.25 -5.20
C SER A 103 -6.07 8.18 -5.48
N ASP A 104 -5.59 7.24 -6.29
CA ASP A 104 -4.18 7.15 -6.67
C ASP A 104 -3.86 7.55 -8.12
N GLY A 105 -4.89 7.92 -8.88
CA GLY A 105 -4.80 8.47 -10.23
C GLY A 105 -4.22 7.51 -11.25
N ASP A 106 -4.36 6.20 -11.06
CA ASP A 106 -3.87 5.19 -12.00
C ASP A 106 -4.85 4.87 -13.15
N GLY A 107 -6.06 5.46 -13.07
CA GLY A 107 -7.11 5.36 -14.09
C GLY A 107 -8.12 4.25 -13.83
N PHE A 108 -8.05 3.57 -12.68
CA PHE A 108 -9.06 2.63 -12.21
C PHE A 108 -9.80 3.20 -11.01
N SER A 109 -11.13 3.12 -11.01
CA SER A 109 -11.88 3.65 -9.87
C SER A 109 -11.63 2.84 -8.58
N ASN A 110 -11.66 3.51 -7.44
CA ASN A 110 -11.58 2.94 -6.10
C ASN A 110 -12.52 1.73 -5.93
N ALA A 111 -13.72 1.79 -6.52
CA ALA A 111 -14.69 0.70 -6.49
C ALA A 111 -14.28 -0.51 -7.34
N GLU A 112 -13.70 -0.29 -8.53
CA GLU A 112 -13.17 -1.37 -9.38
C GLU A 112 -11.98 -2.06 -8.70
N GLU A 113 -11.13 -1.27 -8.06
CA GLU A 113 -9.96 -1.74 -7.32
C GLU A 113 -10.32 -2.61 -6.12
N LEU A 114 -11.24 -2.14 -5.27
CA LEU A 114 -11.76 -2.92 -4.15
C LEU A 114 -12.41 -4.23 -4.62
N GLN A 115 -13.08 -4.21 -5.78
CA GLN A 115 -13.66 -5.42 -6.36
C GLN A 115 -12.59 -6.39 -6.88
N ALA A 116 -11.49 -5.87 -7.44
CA ALA A 116 -10.34 -6.66 -7.89
C ALA A 116 -9.44 -7.13 -6.73
N GLY A 117 -9.59 -6.55 -5.54
CA GLY A 117 -8.74 -6.80 -4.38
C GLY A 117 -7.39 -6.10 -4.46
N THR A 118 -7.32 -5.01 -5.23
CA THR A 118 -6.16 -4.13 -5.35
C THR A 118 -6.31 -2.94 -4.39
N ASN A 119 -5.38 -1.98 -4.40
CA ASN A 119 -5.28 -0.97 -3.34
C ASN A 119 -5.55 0.42 -3.93
N PRO A 120 -6.74 1.02 -3.64
CA PRO A 120 -7.17 2.36 -4.07
C PRO A 120 -6.19 3.51 -3.89
N ASN A 121 -5.20 3.35 -3.01
CA ASN A 121 -4.26 4.40 -2.64
C ASN A 121 -2.82 4.05 -3.07
N ASN A 122 -2.63 3.19 -4.09
CA ASN A 122 -1.33 2.81 -4.62
C ASN A 122 -1.38 2.46 -6.11
N LYS A 123 -1.02 3.43 -6.94
CA LYS A 123 -0.98 3.37 -8.41
C LYS A 123 -0.23 2.20 -9.08
N ASN A 124 0.54 1.42 -8.31
CA ASN A 124 1.22 0.23 -8.81
C ASN A 124 0.44 -1.06 -8.49
N SER A 125 -0.75 -0.94 -7.94
CA SER A 125 -1.60 -2.03 -7.52
C SER A 125 -2.96 -1.82 -8.17
N PHE A 126 -3.11 -2.26 -9.42
CA PHE A 126 -4.29 -2.03 -10.24
C PHE A 126 -4.95 -3.34 -10.70
N PRO A 127 -6.26 -3.31 -11.06
CA PRO A 127 -6.98 -4.44 -11.62
C PRO A 127 -6.30 -5.00 -12.88
N ASP A 128 -5.95 -6.29 -12.83
CA ASP A 128 -5.31 -6.97 -13.95
C ASP A 128 -6.31 -7.77 -14.79
N LYS A 129 -6.41 -7.40 -16.07
CA LYS A 129 -7.33 -8.01 -17.05
C LYS A 129 -6.58 -8.81 -18.12
N GLU A 130 -5.25 -8.72 -18.17
CA GLU A 130 -4.44 -9.41 -19.18
C GLU A 130 -3.78 -10.66 -18.58
N GLY A 131 -3.56 -11.66 -19.43
CA GLY A 131 -2.84 -12.86 -19.01
C GLY A 131 -1.33 -12.64 -19.03
N PRO A 132 -0.55 -13.40 -18.23
CA PRO A 132 0.90 -13.32 -18.24
C PRO A 132 1.49 -13.54 -19.63
N VAL A 133 2.51 -12.79 -20.02
CA VAL A 133 3.31 -13.09 -21.21
C VAL A 133 4.14 -14.34 -20.94
N LEU A 134 3.96 -15.36 -21.78
CA LEU A 134 4.67 -16.63 -21.72
C LEU A 134 5.72 -16.72 -22.82
N GLU A 135 6.95 -17.02 -22.43
CA GLU A 135 8.05 -17.30 -23.35
C GLU A 135 8.76 -18.58 -22.94
N LEU A 136 8.82 -19.57 -23.84
CA LEU A 136 9.55 -20.81 -23.59
C LEU A 136 10.98 -20.70 -24.08
N ILE A 137 11.92 -21.20 -23.28
CA ILE A 137 13.30 -21.40 -23.74
C ILE A 137 13.27 -22.61 -24.68
N GLU A 138 14.04 -22.54 -25.78
CA GLU A 138 14.07 -23.59 -26.82
C GLU A 138 14.12 -25.00 -26.23
N MET A 139 13.13 -25.81 -26.62
CA MET A 139 13.01 -27.22 -26.24
C MET A 139 13.41 -28.09 -27.43
N PRO A 140 14.17 -29.17 -27.22
CA PRO A 140 14.49 -30.11 -28.30
C PRO A 140 13.21 -30.85 -28.75
N GLU A 141 12.99 -30.97 -30.06
CA GLU A 141 11.83 -31.69 -30.60
C GLU A 141 11.82 -33.17 -30.20
N THR A 142 13.00 -33.77 -30.02
CA THR A 142 13.17 -35.18 -29.63
C THR A 142 14.05 -35.29 -28.39
N VAL A 143 13.63 -36.15 -27.46
CA VAL A 143 14.30 -36.40 -26.18
C VAL A 143 14.42 -37.90 -25.94
N ASN A 144 15.52 -38.28 -25.28
CA ASN A 144 15.78 -39.67 -24.88
C ASN A 144 15.49 -39.90 -23.40
N GLU A 145 15.17 -38.83 -22.66
CA GLU A 145 14.84 -38.90 -21.24
C GLU A 145 13.33 -38.94 -21.05
N ARG A 146 12.87 -39.78 -20.13
CA ARG A 146 11.44 -39.92 -19.81
C ARG A 146 10.89 -38.73 -19.03
N ILE A 147 11.74 -38.03 -18.29
CA ILE A 147 11.37 -36.85 -17.51
C ILE A 147 12.17 -35.68 -18.08
N VAL A 148 11.47 -34.65 -18.55
CA VAL A 148 12.08 -33.47 -19.17
C VAL A 148 11.66 -32.23 -18.40
N ALA A 149 12.59 -31.28 -18.25
CA ALA A 149 12.32 -29.97 -17.68
C ALA A 149 11.92 -29.00 -18.78
N ILE A 150 10.65 -28.58 -18.80
CA ILE A 150 10.20 -27.45 -19.59
C ILE A 150 10.54 -26.17 -18.84
N ARG A 151 11.25 -25.26 -19.51
CA ARG A 151 11.73 -24.00 -18.93
C ARG A 151 11.26 -22.82 -19.75
N GLY A 152 11.08 -21.70 -19.08
CA GLY A 152 10.64 -20.48 -19.72
C GLY A 152 10.62 -19.30 -18.76
N MET A 153 10.04 -18.21 -19.25
CA MET A 153 9.72 -17.03 -18.51
C MET A 153 8.20 -16.80 -18.55
N ALA A 154 7.65 -16.38 -17.43
CA ALA A 154 6.31 -15.83 -17.33
C ALA A 154 6.44 -14.44 -16.70
N LEU A 155 6.01 -13.42 -17.43
CA LEU A 155 5.98 -12.04 -16.96
C LEU A 155 4.53 -11.58 -16.91
N ASP A 156 4.16 -10.94 -15.82
CA ASP A 156 2.88 -10.28 -15.70
C ASP A 156 3.11 -8.88 -15.14
N LEU A 157 2.49 -7.89 -15.77
CA LEU A 157 2.62 -6.48 -15.40
C LEU A 157 1.58 -6.06 -14.38
N GLY A 158 0.51 -6.84 -14.20
CA GLY A 158 -0.53 -6.58 -13.21
C GLY A 158 -0.25 -7.28 -11.88
N MET A 159 -1.12 -8.19 -11.47
CA MET A 159 -1.11 -8.76 -10.11
C MET A 159 -0.08 -9.88 -9.91
N GLY A 160 0.79 -10.09 -10.90
CA GLY A 160 1.86 -11.07 -10.88
C GLY A 160 1.38 -12.48 -11.20
N VAL A 161 2.33 -13.32 -11.61
CA VAL A 161 2.07 -14.71 -11.96
C VAL A 161 1.87 -15.55 -10.68
N LYS A 162 0.69 -16.15 -10.54
CA LYS A 162 0.30 -16.99 -9.41
C LYS A 162 0.79 -18.43 -9.54
N LYS A 163 0.67 -19.01 -10.73
CA LYS A 163 1.08 -20.40 -10.97
C LYS A 163 1.44 -20.69 -12.42
N ILE A 164 2.28 -21.70 -12.59
CA ILE A 164 2.64 -22.30 -13.87
C ILE A 164 2.39 -23.81 -13.81
N GLN A 165 1.82 -24.37 -14.87
CA GLN A 165 1.60 -25.81 -14.98
C GLN A 165 1.69 -26.26 -16.44
N VAL A 166 1.98 -27.55 -16.64
CA VAL A 166 1.86 -28.21 -17.93
C VAL A 166 0.76 -29.25 -17.85
N VAL A 167 -0.07 -29.35 -18.89
CA VAL A 167 -1.13 -30.35 -19.01
C VAL A 167 -0.87 -31.18 -20.26
N ASN A 168 -0.90 -32.50 -20.16
CA ASN A 168 -0.79 -33.38 -21.34
C ASN A 168 -2.17 -33.64 -21.97
N ALA A 169 -2.19 -34.33 -23.11
CA ALA A 169 -3.43 -34.71 -23.80
C ALA A 169 -4.36 -35.61 -22.95
N ASP A 170 -3.82 -36.36 -22.00
CA ASP A 170 -4.58 -37.24 -21.09
C ASP A 170 -5.21 -36.45 -19.91
N GLY A 171 -4.85 -35.18 -19.74
CA GLY A 171 -5.33 -34.30 -18.67
C GLY A 171 -4.49 -34.36 -17.39
N ASP A 172 -3.36 -35.06 -17.38
CA ASP A 172 -2.43 -35.04 -16.25
C ASP A 172 -1.83 -33.65 -16.09
N ILE A 173 -1.80 -33.17 -14.85
CA ILE A 173 -1.26 -31.85 -14.49
C ILE A 173 0.12 -32.02 -13.87
N PHE A 174 1.10 -31.36 -14.49
CA PHE A 174 2.47 -31.23 -13.99
C PHE A 174 2.65 -29.81 -13.42
N PRO A 175 2.69 -29.65 -12.10
CA PRO A 175 2.92 -28.33 -11.50
C PRO A 175 4.37 -27.89 -11.74
N GLY A 176 4.57 -26.61 -12.06
CA GLY A 176 5.89 -26.02 -12.08
C GLY A 176 6.18 -25.15 -10.86
N HIS A 177 7.40 -24.64 -10.81
CA HIS A 177 7.85 -23.69 -9.81
C HIS A 177 8.61 -22.56 -10.49
N PHE A 178 8.70 -21.43 -9.80
CA PHE A 178 9.54 -20.31 -10.20
C PHE A 178 10.93 -20.47 -9.61
N ASP A 179 11.95 -20.48 -10.47
CA ASP A 179 13.35 -20.52 -10.07
C ASP A 179 13.82 -19.14 -9.55
N TYR A 180 13.29 -18.08 -10.17
CA TYR A 180 13.50 -16.66 -9.84
C TYR A 180 12.22 -15.88 -10.16
N THR A 181 12.25 -14.55 -10.11
CA THR A 181 11.08 -13.66 -10.27
C THR A 181 10.19 -13.98 -11.49
N THR A 182 10.78 -14.35 -12.63
CA THR A 182 10.03 -14.63 -13.88
C THR A 182 10.31 -16.00 -14.47
N HIS A 183 11.39 -16.67 -14.06
CA HIS A 183 11.82 -17.92 -14.68
C HIS A 183 11.15 -19.10 -14.02
N PHE A 184 10.66 -20.04 -14.82
CA PHE A 184 10.03 -21.24 -14.31
C PHE A 184 10.64 -22.53 -14.85
N THR A 185 10.45 -23.58 -14.07
CA THR A 185 10.75 -24.96 -14.45
C THR A 185 9.56 -25.87 -14.13
N VAL A 186 9.15 -26.68 -15.10
CA VAL A 186 8.13 -27.73 -14.95
C VAL A 186 8.74 -29.07 -15.35
N ALA A 187 8.73 -30.05 -14.44
CA ALA A 187 9.17 -31.41 -14.74
C ALA A 187 7.99 -32.22 -15.29
N VAL A 188 8.11 -32.68 -16.53
CA VAL A 188 7.06 -33.41 -17.25
C VAL A 188 7.51 -34.84 -17.50
N ARG A 189 6.63 -35.80 -17.19
CA ARG A 189 6.84 -37.21 -17.52
C ARG A 189 6.21 -37.51 -18.87
N LEU A 190 7.02 -38.03 -19.80
CA LEU A 190 6.60 -38.34 -21.16
C LEU A 190 6.15 -39.80 -21.31
N SER A 191 5.17 -39.99 -22.19
CA SER A 191 4.76 -41.27 -22.78
C SER A 191 5.58 -41.54 -24.03
N ARG A 192 5.78 -42.82 -24.37
CA ARG A 192 6.57 -43.18 -25.56
C ARG A 192 5.91 -42.63 -26.83
N GLY A 193 6.70 -42.01 -27.70
CA GLY A 193 6.22 -41.37 -28.93
C GLY A 193 5.91 -39.88 -28.74
N GLU A 194 4.93 -39.39 -29.50
CA GLU A 194 4.54 -37.98 -29.50
C GLU A 194 3.77 -37.60 -28.23
N ASN A 195 4.18 -36.50 -27.60
CA ASN A 195 3.52 -35.91 -26.44
C ASN A 195 3.10 -34.49 -26.77
N GLN A 196 1.79 -34.24 -26.78
CA GLN A 196 1.22 -32.91 -26.91
C GLN A 196 1.03 -32.31 -25.52
N LEU A 197 1.67 -31.17 -25.28
CA LEU A 197 1.75 -30.52 -23.99
C LEU A 197 1.24 -29.09 -24.09
N GLN A 198 0.41 -28.70 -23.14
CA GLN A 198 -0.06 -27.33 -22.98
C GLN A 198 0.61 -26.72 -21.75
N VAL A 199 1.46 -25.73 -21.97
CA VAL A 199 2.01 -24.89 -20.91
C VAL A 199 1.02 -23.78 -20.59
N ALA A 200 0.74 -23.55 -19.31
CA ALA A 200 -0.22 -22.57 -18.85
C ALA A 200 0.31 -21.77 -17.65
N ALA A 201 0.35 -20.44 -17.79
CA ALA A 201 0.59 -19.50 -16.70
C ALA A 201 -0.71 -18.82 -16.33
N TYR A 202 -0.93 -18.66 -15.03
CA TYR A 202 -2.08 -17.99 -14.45
C TYR A 202 -1.56 -16.87 -13.55
N ASP A 203 -2.13 -15.69 -13.67
CA ASP A 203 -1.90 -14.58 -12.72
C ASP A 203 -2.78 -14.71 -11.47
N SER A 204 -2.64 -13.74 -10.57
CA SER A 204 -3.41 -13.62 -9.35
C SER A 204 -4.89 -13.27 -9.58
N ALA A 205 -5.21 -12.57 -10.68
CA ALA A 205 -6.57 -12.28 -11.14
C ALA A 205 -7.26 -13.50 -11.82
N ASN A 206 -6.51 -14.58 -12.05
CA ASN A 206 -6.88 -15.79 -12.77
C ASN A 206 -7.03 -15.62 -14.30
N ASN A 207 -6.44 -14.59 -14.90
CA ASN A 207 -6.24 -14.61 -16.35
C ASN A 207 -5.16 -15.65 -16.69
N VAL A 208 -5.17 -16.09 -17.95
CA VAL A 208 -4.40 -17.27 -18.33
C VAL A 208 -3.82 -17.15 -19.73
N SER A 209 -2.54 -17.47 -19.83
CA SER A 209 -1.84 -17.60 -21.11
C SER A 209 -1.46 -19.05 -21.36
N ARG A 210 -1.47 -19.44 -22.64
CA ARG A 210 -1.30 -20.83 -23.08
C ARG A 210 -0.34 -20.91 -24.24
N GLN A 211 0.58 -21.86 -24.17
CA GLN A 211 1.45 -22.23 -25.29
C GLN A 211 1.47 -23.75 -25.45
N PHE A 212 1.47 -24.22 -26.70
CA PHE A 212 1.50 -25.64 -27.01
C PHE A 212 2.90 -26.05 -27.45
N VAL A 213 3.35 -27.20 -26.96
CA VAL A 213 4.64 -27.81 -27.28
C VAL A 213 4.40 -29.26 -27.63
N THR A 214 5.11 -29.75 -28.64
CA THR A 214 5.12 -31.17 -28.98
C THR A 214 6.51 -31.72 -28.74
N LEU A 215 6.63 -32.81 -27.98
CA LEU A 215 7.88 -33.50 -27.71
C LEU A 215 7.77 -34.96 -28.10
N ASN A 216 8.74 -35.47 -28.85
CA ASN A 216 8.82 -36.89 -29.17
C ASN A 216 9.80 -37.59 -28.22
N TYR A 217 9.31 -38.55 -27.45
CA TYR A 217 10.13 -39.38 -26.57
C TYR A 217 10.48 -40.70 -27.24
N ASN A 218 11.76 -40.87 -27.58
CA ASN A 218 12.31 -42.08 -28.17
C ASN A 218 13.47 -42.62 -27.30
N PRO A 219 13.20 -43.56 -26.38
CA PRO A 219 14.19 -44.09 -25.44
C PRO A 219 15.37 -44.81 -26.10
#